data_AF-A0A3N9NXT8-F1
#
_entry.id   AF-A0A3N9NXT8-F1
#
_cell.length_a   1.000
_cell.length_b   1.000
_cell.length_c   1.000
_cell.angle_alpha   90.00
_cell.angle_beta   90.00
_cell.angle_gamma   90.00
#
_symmetry.space_group_name_H-M   'P 1'
#
loop_
_entity.id
_entity.type
_entity.pdbx_description
1 polymer ?
#
loop_
_entity_poly.entity_id
_entity_poly.type
_entity_poly.pdbx_seq_one_letter_code
_entity_poly.pdbx_strand_id
1 'polypeptide(L)'
;MLLALGGGVTGDLVGFVAASLHRGIPLIHLPTSIIAQVDSSIGGKVGINHPRGKNLLGNFHQASAVFIHPQFLQTLPEIEFINGMAEVIKYAVTLDATLWDLLEAEHGQILDRKPDILEQIIRRSVELKIQVVEKDEKESEYRSLLNFGHTVGHAIEQLSQYQMKHGFAVAAGMLVAGVLSHQLMGYPASHLKRLRKTLNLFKLDDVKISKYALIDIWETIQTDKKARRKQPRFTLLDSNGQPLLFQAVSREALRNAVDVC
;
A
#
# COMPACT_ATOMS: atom_id res chain seq x y z
N MET A 1 9.37 27.47 -4.63
CA MET A 1 8.27 26.52 -4.35
C MET A 1 8.04 25.66 -5.58
N LEU A 2 7.76 24.37 -5.42
CA LEU A 2 7.35 23.48 -6.51
C LEU A 2 5.94 22.95 -6.28
N LEU A 3 5.22 22.75 -7.38
CA LEU A 3 3.88 22.19 -7.42
C LEU A 3 3.93 20.82 -8.10
N ALA A 4 3.51 19.78 -7.38
CA ALA A 4 3.42 18.42 -7.91
C ALA A 4 1.97 18.11 -8.30
N LEU A 5 1.62 18.35 -9.58
CA LEU A 5 0.32 18.01 -10.16
C LEU A 5 0.43 16.66 -10.88
N GLY A 6 -0.16 15.61 -10.31
CA GLY A 6 -0.11 14.27 -10.91
C GLY A 6 -0.36 13.14 -9.91
N GLY A 7 -0.07 11.91 -10.34
CA GLY A 7 -0.09 10.74 -9.45
C GLY A 7 1.16 10.63 -8.57
N GLY A 8 1.31 9.49 -7.88
CA GLY A 8 2.40 9.26 -6.92
C GLY A 8 3.80 9.39 -7.53
N VAL A 9 4.01 8.95 -8.78
CA VAL A 9 5.31 9.09 -9.47
C VAL A 9 5.72 10.55 -9.63
N THR A 10 4.78 11.42 -10.04
CA THR A 10 5.03 12.87 -10.12
C THR A 10 5.29 13.46 -8.74
N GLY A 11 4.51 13.03 -7.73
CA GLY A 11 4.69 13.44 -6.35
C GLY A 11 6.09 13.14 -5.83
N ASP A 12 6.54 11.89 -5.95
CA ASP A 12 7.84 11.43 -5.48
C ASP A 12 9.00 12.17 -6.19
N LEU A 13 8.95 12.30 -7.53
CA LEU A 13 9.99 12.97 -8.30
C LEU A 13 10.08 14.46 -7.97
N VAL A 14 8.96 15.18 -8.05
CA VAL A 14 8.93 16.62 -7.78
C VAL A 14 9.28 16.90 -6.32
N GLY A 15 8.83 16.04 -5.40
CA GLY A 15 9.18 16.13 -4.00
C GLY A 15 10.67 15.90 -3.75
N PHE A 16 11.29 14.93 -4.42
CA PHE A 16 12.73 14.69 -4.31
C PHE A 16 13.54 15.88 -4.85
N VAL A 17 13.10 16.47 -5.97
CA VAL A 17 13.68 17.71 -6.50
C VAL A 17 13.50 18.86 -5.52
N ALA A 18 12.31 19.04 -4.94
CA ALA A 18 12.04 20.08 -3.95
C ALA A 18 12.91 19.94 -2.69
N ALA A 19 13.15 18.71 -2.24
CA ALA A 19 14.02 18.41 -1.11
C ALA A 19 15.50 18.72 -1.39
N SER A 20 15.92 18.59 -2.65
CA SER A 20 17.32 18.71 -3.06
C SER A 20 17.69 20.13 -3.50
N LEU A 21 16.78 20.81 -4.20
CA LEU A 21 17.00 22.13 -4.76
C LEU A 21 17.20 23.15 -3.64
N HIS A 22 18.31 23.90 -3.68
CA HIS A 22 18.71 24.85 -2.63
C HIS A 22 18.67 24.28 -1.20
N ARG A 23 18.92 22.97 -1.04
CA ARG A 23 18.83 22.23 0.24
C ARG A 23 17.42 22.19 0.84
N GLY A 24 16.39 22.34 0.01
CA GLY A 24 14.99 22.27 0.41
C GLY A 24 14.25 23.55 0.07
N ILE A 25 13.20 23.41 -0.74
CA ILE A 25 12.22 24.47 -1.00
C ILE A 25 10.80 23.97 -0.74
N PRO A 26 9.82 24.87 -0.53
CA PRO A 26 8.43 24.50 -0.31
C PRO A 26 7.87 23.63 -1.44
N LEU A 27 7.09 22.62 -1.07
CA LEU A 27 6.42 21.67 -1.96
C LEU A 27 4.91 21.71 -1.70
N ILE A 28 4.10 21.69 -2.75
CA ILE A 28 2.65 21.50 -2.66
C ILE A 28 2.26 20.32 -3.55
N HIS A 29 1.41 19.41 -3.06
CA HIS A 29 0.84 18.32 -3.86
C HIS A 29 -0.58 18.64 -4.33
N LEU A 30 -0.85 18.39 -5.61
CA LEU A 30 -2.19 18.29 -6.21
C LEU A 30 -2.35 16.87 -6.77
N PRO A 31 -2.65 15.87 -5.92
CA PRO A 31 -2.72 14.47 -6.33
C PRO A 31 -3.93 14.19 -7.25
N THR A 32 -3.67 13.62 -8.42
CA THR A 32 -4.69 13.34 -9.46
C THR A 32 -5.03 11.86 -9.61
N SER A 33 -4.37 10.98 -8.88
CA SER A 33 -4.73 9.56 -8.78
C SER A 33 -5.18 9.22 -7.36
N ILE A 34 -6.04 8.21 -7.21
CA ILE A 34 -6.55 7.83 -5.89
C ILE A 34 -5.41 7.37 -4.96
N ILE A 35 -4.42 6.58 -5.44
CA ILE A 35 -3.21 6.22 -4.66
C ILE A 35 -2.47 7.48 -4.18
N ALA A 36 -2.43 8.53 -4.99
CA ALA A 36 -1.81 9.79 -4.58
C ALA A 36 -2.64 10.50 -3.53
N GLN A 37 -3.96 10.54 -3.70
CA GLN A 37 -4.89 11.20 -2.79
C GLN A 37 -4.95 10.55 -1.40
N VAL A 38 -4.87 9.21 -1.32
CA VAL A 38 -5.02 8.48 -0.05
C VAL A 38 -3.69 8.11 0.60
N ASP A 39 -2.63 7.95 -0.18
CA ASP A 39 -1.35 7.43 0.29
C ASP A 39 -0.20 8.35 -0.15
N SER A 40 0.40 8.14 -1.33
CA SER A 40 1.74 8.69 -1.67
C SER A 40 1.96 10.20 -1.47
N SER A 41 0.95 11.08 -1.56
CA SER A 41 1.17 12.52 -1.29
C SER A 41 1.27 12.89 0.19
N ILE A 42 1.18 11.92 1.10
CA ILE A 42 1.13 12.13 2.56
C ILE A 42 2.31 11.43 3.24
N GLY A 43 2.92 12.11 4.20
CA GLY A 43 3.97 11.57 5.06
C GLY A 43 5.38 11.62 4.49
N GLY A 44 5.63 12.49 3.52
CA GLY A 44 6.95 13.05 3.21
C GLY A 44 7.97 12.13 2.56
N LYS A 45 7.66 10.86 2.28
CA LYS A 45 8.58 9.99 1.53
C LYS A 45 8.57 10.44 0.07
N VAL A 46 9.71 10.92 -0.39
CA VAL A 46 9.91 11.35 -1.79
C VAL A 46 11.16 10.69 -2.34
N GLY A 47 11.19 10.38 -3.63
CA GLY A 47 12.34 9.67 -4.18
C GLY A 47 12.22 9.30 -5.64
N ILE A 48 13.24 8.58 -6.10
CA ILE A 48 13.36 8.05 -7.46
C ILE A 48 13.91 6.64 -7.43
N ASN A 49 13.64 5.91 -8.50
CA ASN A 49 14.18 4.58 -8.71
C ASN A 49 15.66 4.65 -9.11
N HIS A 50 16.38 3.57 -8.81
CA HIS A 50 17.71 3.30 -9.33
C HIS A 50 17.64 1.97 -10.11
N PRO A 51 18.51 1.69 -11.12
CA PRO A 51 18.46 0.42 -11.85
C PRO A 51 18.55 -0.85 -10.96
N ARG A 52 19.03 -0.71 -9.72
CA ARG A 52 19.10 -1.79 -8.72
C ARG A 52 17.90 -1.87 -7.77
N GLY A 53 16.88 -1.01 -7.90
CA GLY A 53 15.68 -1.09 -7.07
C GLY A 53 14.79 0.15 -7.07
N LYS A 54 13.56 -0.04 -6.59
CA LYS A 54 12.53 0.99 -6.46
C LYS A 54 12.81 1.90 -5.26
N ASN A 55 12.60 3.21 -5.43
CA ASN A 55 12.73 4.23 -4.38
C ASN A 55 14.03 4.11 -3.56
N LEU A 56 15.17 3.80 -4.23
CA LEU A 56 16.46 3.66 -3.55
C LEU A 56 17.06 5.01 -3.15
N LEU A 57 16.81 6.04 -3.94
CA LEU A 57 17.31 7.40 -3.72
C LEU A 57 16.12 8.27 -3.31
N GLY A 58 16.22 8.98 -2.20
CA GLY A 58 15.07 9.73 -1.69
C GLY A 58 15.39 10.55 -0.44
N ASN A 59 14.37 11.24 0.05
CA ASN A 59 14.41 12.00 1.29
C ASN A 59 13.07 11.92 2.02
N PHE A 60 13.07 12.29 3.30
CA PHE A 60 11.84 12.65 4.01
C PHE A 60 11.66 14.17 3.93
N HIS A 61 10.75 14.63 3.08
CA HIS A 61 10.46 16.04 2.81
C HIS A 61 8.94 16.28 2.80
N GLN A 62 8.42 16.93 3.84
CA GLN A 62 6.99 17.19 3.96
C GLN A 62 6.53 18.28 2.99
N ALA A 63 5.34 18.07 2.40
CA ALA A 63 4.67 19.13 1.65
C ALA A 63 4.13 20.20 2.61
N SER A 64 4.17 21.46 2.18
CA SER A 64 3.55 22.58 2.89
C SER A 64 2.02 22.49 2.84
N ALA A 65 1.46 21.88 1.79
CA ALA A 65 0.04 21.62 1.66
C ALA A 65 -0.22 20.47 0.65
N VAL A 66 -1.36 19.80 0.83
CA VAL A 66 -1.89 18.80 -0.12
C VAL A 66 -3.33 19.21 -0.44
N PHE A 67 -3.62 19.46 -1.72
CA PHE A 67 -4.96 19.83 -2.20
C PHE A 67 -5.57 18.68 -2.98
N ILE A 68 -6.50 17.98 -2.35
CA ILE A 68 -7.18 16.82 -2.95
C ILE A 68 -8.52 17.26 -3.51
N HIS A 69 -8.77 16.94 -4.79
CA HIS A 69 -10.08 17.13 -5.40
C HIS A 69 -10.53 15.80 -6.06
N PRO A 70 -11.62 15.17 -5.57
CA PRO A 70 -12.11 13.90 -6.10
C PRO A 70 -12.47 13.92 -7.60
N GLN A 71 -12.74 15.10 -8.17
CA GLN A 71 -13.11 15.26 -9.58
C GLN A 71 -11.97 14.87 -10.53
N PHE A 72 -10.70 14.94 -10.11
CA PHE A 72 -9.58 14.41 -10.89
C PHE A 72 -9.72 12.91 -11.19
N LEU A 73 -10.44 12.18 -10.33
CA LEU A 73 -10.64 10.75 -10.51
C LEU A 73 -11.62 10.41 -11.64
N GLN A 74 -12.41 11.37 -12.14
CA GLN A 74 -13.35 11.12 -13.24
C GLN A 74 -12.63 10.78 -14.54
N THR A 75 -11.46 11.36 -14.79
CA THR A 75 -10.65 11.10 -16.00
C THR A 75 -9.57 10.05 -15.79
N LEU A 76 -9.41 9.53 -14.57
CA LEU A 76 -8.42 8.49 -14.27
C LEU A 76 -8.82 7.18 -14.96
N PRO A 77 -7.92 6.44 -15.63
CA PRO A 77 -8.24 5.13 -16.19
C PRO A 77 -8.80 4.18 -15.14
N GLU A 78 -9.80 3.37 -15.48
CA GLU A 78 -10.46 2.43 -14.53
C GLU A 78 -9.44 1.56 -13.79
N ILE A 79 -8.47 1.01 -14.53
CA ILE A 79 -7.43 0.16 -13.96
C ILE A 79 -6.56 0.89 -12.93
N GLU A 80 -6.32 2.20 -13.08
CA GLU A 80 -5.54 2.99 -12.12
C GLU A 80 -6.36 3.37 -10.89
N PHE A 81 -7.67 3.52 -11.05
CA PHE A 81 -8.59 3.67 -9.92
C PHE A 81 -8.64 2.38 -9.10
N ILE A 82 -8.83 1.22 -9.74
CA ILE A 82 -8.83 -0.10 -9.09
C ILE A 82 -7.48 -0.35 -8.38
N ASN A 83 -6.36 -0.14 -9.09
CA ASN A 83 -5.00 -0.20 -8.53
C ASN A 83 -4.90 0.63 -7.25
N GLY A 84 -5.50 1.82 -7.29
CA GLY A 84 -5.74 2.71 -6.18
C GLY A 84 -6.32 2.12 -4.90
N MET A 85 -7.42 1.40 -5.08
CA MET A 85 -8.29 0.95 -4.00
C MET A 85 -7.62 -0.08 -3.08
N ALA A 86 -6.55 -0.74 -3.54
CA ALA A 86 -5.78 -1.66 -2.70
C ALA A 86 -5.26 -0.98 -1.42
N GLU A 87 -4.83 0.28 -1.52
CA GLU A 87 -4.33 1.04 -0.37
C GLU A 87 -5.47 1.46 0.58
N VAL A 88 -6.64 1.80 0.04
CA VAL A 88 -7.84 2.10 0.85
C VAL A 88 -8.29 0.86 1.62
N ILE A 89 -8.33 -0.30 0.95
CA ILE A 89 -8.66 -1.60 1.56
C ILE A 89 -7.62 -1.94 2.63
N LYS A 90 -6.34 -1.68 2.40
CA LYS A 90 -5.30 -1.90 3.41
C LYS A 90 -5.56 -1.10 4.67
N TYR A 91 -5.91 0.20 4.58
CA TYR A 91 -6.28 0.98 5.76
C TYR A 91 -7.50 0.39 6.47
N ALA A 92 -8.54 0.02 5.73
CA ALA A 92 -9.74 -0.58 6.29
C ALA A 92 -9.42 -1.86 7.10
N VAL A 93 -8.62 -2.75 6.51
CA VAL A 93 -8.28 -4.05 7.10
C VAL A 93 -7.35 -3.92 8.31
N THR A 94 -6.48 -2.92 8.32
CA THR A 94 -5.42 -2.78 9.34
C THR A 94 -5.71 -1.76 10.43
N LEU A 95 -6.61 -0.80 10.17
CA LEU A 95 -6.83 0.36 11.04
C LEU A 95 -8.30 0.70 11.30
N ASP A 96 -9.24 0.30 10.44
CA ASP A 96 -10.60 0.83 10.51
C ASP A 96 -11.68 -0.11 9.96
N ALA A 97 -12.34 -0.82 10.89
CA ALA A 97 -13.46 -1.70 10.57
C ALA A 97 -14.67 -0.95 9.99
N THR A 98 -14.91 0.31 10.38
CA THR A 98 -16.02 1.12 9.84
C THR A 98 -15.76 1.52 8.39
N LEU A 99 -14.52 1.85 8.06
CA LEU A 99 -14.13 2.03 6.65
C LEU A 99 -14.32 0.73 5.87
N TRP A 100 -14.00 -0.43 6.47
CA TRP A 100 -14.22 -1.73 5.83
C TRP A 100 -15.70 -1.99 5.54
N ASP A 101 -16.58 -1.74 6.53
CA ASP A 101 -18.03 -1.87 6.36
C ASP A 101 -18.54 -0.95 5.23
N LEU A 102 -18.06 0.29 5.17
CA LEU A 102 -18.39 1.25 4.11
C LEU A 102 -17.95 0.77 2.72
N LEU A 103 -16.73 0.24 2.60
CA LEU A 103 -16.22 -0.26 1.32
C LEU A 103 -17.05 -1.42 0.78
N GLU A 104 -17.54 -2.31 1.65
CA GLU A 104 -18.39 -3.43 1.23
C GLU A 104 -19.81 -2.98 0.87
N ALA A 105 -20.40 -2.11 1.68
CA ALA A 105 -21.75 -1.59 1.47
C ALA A 105 -21.85 -0.75 0.19
N GLU A 106 -20.85 0.10 -0.06
CA GLU A 106 -20.91 1.13 -1.10
C GLU A 106 -20.00 0.84 -2.31
N HIS A 107 -19.48 -0.39 -2.45
CA HIS A 107 -18.53 -0.75 -3.52
C HIS A 107 -19.00 -0.31 -4.92
N GLY A 108 -20.29 -0.48 -5.24
CA GLY A 108 -20.87 -0.04 -6.51
C GLY A 108 -20.76 1.47 -6.73
N GLN A 109 -21.14 2.26 -5.72
CA GLN A 109 -21.04 3.73 -5.78
C GLN A 109 -19.58 4.21 -5.86
N ILE A 110 -18.66 3.49 -5.19
CA ILE A 110 -17.23 3.79 -5.23
C ILE A 110 -16.66 3.51 -6.63
N LEU A 111 -16.98 2.37 -7.22
CA LEU A 111 -16.57 2.01 -8.59
C LEU A 111 -17.18 2.94 -9.64
N ASP A 112 -18.40 3.43 -9.41
CA ASP A 112 -19.07 4.47 -10.19
C ASP A 112 -18.53 5.89 -9.92
N ARG A 113 -17.57 6.03 -9.00
CA ARG A 113 -16.89 7.28 -8.66
C ARG A 113 -17.85 8.38 -8.22
N LYS A 114 -18.87 8.05 -7.42
CA LYS A 114 -19.80 9.05 -6.89
C LYS A 114 -19.03 10.05 -6.00
N PRO A 115 -19.17 11.38 -6.22
CA PRO A 115 -18.36 12.38 -5.52
C PRO A 115 -18.42 12.26 -4.00
N ASP A 116 -19.61 12.11 -3.43
CA ASP A 116 -19.83 12.10 -1.98
C ASP A 116 -19.15 10.90 -1.30
N ILE A 117 -19.26 9.70 -1.89
CA ILE A 117 -18.62 8.51 -1.33
C ILE A 117 -17.10 8.57 -1.50
N LEU A 118 -16.61 9.10 -2.63
CA LEU A 118 -15.18 9.28 -2.85
C LEU A 118 -14.58 10.24 -1.84
N GLU A 119 -15.23 11.37 -1.59
CA GLU A 119 -14.77 12.33 -0.58
C GLU A 119 -14.70 11.69 0.81
N GLN A 120 -15.69 10.88 1.19
CA GLN A 120 -15.71 10.16 2.46
C GLN A 120 -14.54 9.18 2.59
N ILE A 121 -14.33 8.28 1.61
CA ILE A 121 -13.25 7.28 1.71
C ILE A 121 -11.87 7.92 1.62
N ILE A 122 -11.72 8.99 0.83
CA ILE A 122 -10.46 9.74 0.71
C ILE A 122 -10.16 10.41 2.04
N ARG A 123 -11.10 11.21 2.56
CA ARG A 123 -10.93 11.90 3.85
C ARG A 123 -10.53 10.90 4.94
N ARG A 124 -11.25 9.78 5.02
CA ARG A 124 -10.98 8.79 6.06
C ARG A 124 -9.60 8.15 5.90
N SER A 125 -9.21 7.80 4.68
CA SER A 125 -7.87 7.26 4.42
C SER A 125 -6.76 8.25 4.78
N VAL A 126 -6.96 9.54 4.47
CA VAL A 126 -6.03 10.62 4.85
C VAL A 126 -5.90 10.73 6.37
N GLU A 127 -7.01 10.74 7.10
CA GLU A 127 -7.01 10.77 8.57
C GLU A 127 -6.23 9.59 9.16
N LEU A 128 -6.51 8.38 8.70
CA LEU A 128 -5.84 7.16 9.17
C LEU A 128 -4.33 7.23 8.88
N LYS A 129 -3.95 7.68 7.69
CA LYS A 129 -2.53 7.82 7.34
C LYS A 129 -1.83 8.88 8.18
N ILE A 130 -2.45 10.05 8.40
CA ILE A 130 -1.90 11.11 9.25
C ILE A 130 -1.67 10.58 10.66
N GLN A 131 -2.65 9.90 11.26
CA GLN A 131 -2.52 9.32 12.61
C GLN A 131 -1.31 8.37 12.74
N VAL A 132 -1.01 7.62 11.68
CA VAL A 132 0.16 6.73 11.67
C VAL A 132 1.47 7.50 11.45
N VAL A 133 1.47 8.49 10.55
CA VAL A 133 2.63 9.33 10.25
C VAL A 133 3.02 10.19 11.46
N GLU A 134 2.06 10.74 12.18
CA GLU A 134 2.32 11.55 13.39
C GLU A 134 2.98 10.73 14.50
N LYS A 135 2.65 9.44 14.59
CA LYS A 135 3.26 8.52 15.56
C LYS A 135 4.67 8.07 15.14
N ASP A 136 4.93 7.96 13.84
CA ASP A 136 6.22 7.53 13.30
C ASP A 136 6.47 8.07 11.89
N GLU A 137 6.97 9.31 11.82
CA GLU A 137 7.16 10.03 10.57
C GLU A 137 8.15 9.31 9.65
N LYS A 138 9.25 8.81 10.21
CA LYS A 138 10.38 8.26 9.45
C LYS A 138 10.28 6.76 9.19
N GLU A 139 9.17 6.12 9.54
CA GLU A 139 8.98 4.67 9.42
C GLU A 139 10.08 3.88 10.12
N SER A 140 10.39 4.26 11.36
CA SER A 140 11.37 3.56 12.19
C SER A 140 10.79 2.29 12.79
N GLU A 141 9.49 2.29 13.09
CA GLU A 141 8.80 1.20 13.78
C GLU A 141 7.30 1.17 13.40
N TYR A 142 6.46 1.93 14.10
CA TYR A 142 5.00 1.86 14.05
C TYR A 142 4.41 2.03 12.65
N ARG A 143 4.96 2.93 11.83
CA ARG A 143 4.46 3.17 10.46
C ARG A 143 4.66 1.96 9.55
N SER A 144 5.45 0.97 9.97
CA SER A 144 5.56 -0.32 9.28
C SER A 144 4.25 -1.11 9.26
N LEU A 145 3.25 -0.76 10.08
CA LEU A 145 1.91 -1.36 9.97
C LEU A 145 1.30 -1.15 8.58
N LEU A 146 1.63 -0.03 7.92
CA LEU A 146 1.17 0.27 6.57
C LEU A 146 1.83 -0.62 5.50
N ASN A 147 2.69 -1.56 5.90
CA ASN A 147 3.31 -2.52 5.00
C ASN A 147 2.60 -3.87 4.97
N PHE A 148 1.38 -3.97 5.53
CA PHE A 148 0.55 -5.16 5.38
C PHE A 148 0.31 -5.45 3.88
N GLY A 149 0.82 -6.60 3.42
CA GLY A 149 0.82 -7.01 2.02
C GLY A 149 2.03 -6.55 1.19
N HIS A 150 2.74 -5.49 1.56
CA HIS A 150 3.87 -4.96 0.78
C HIS A 150 5.08 -5.91 0.71
N THR A 151 5.29 -6.80 1.68
CA THR A 151 6.44 -7.72 1.66
C THR A 151 6.42 -8.63 0.43
N VAL A 152 5.31 -9.35 0.19
CA VAL A 152 5.15 -10.15 -1.04
C VAL A 152 4.81 -9.29 -2.23
N GLY A 153 4.02 -8.22 -2.05
CA GLY A 153 3.66 -7.31 -3.13
C GLY A 153 4.89 -6.69 -3.82
N HIS A 154 5.86 -6.19 -3.07
CA HIS A 154 7.10 -5.66 -3.64
C HIS A 154 7.92 -6.74 -4.35
N ALA A 155 7.91 -7.98 -3.85
CA ALA A 155 8.58 -9.08 -4.54
C ALA A 155 7.92 -9.36 -5.90
N ILE A 156 6.58 -9.38 -5.96
CA ILE A 156 5.83 -9.52 -7.21
C ILE A 156 6.12 -8.35 -8.16
N GLU A 157 6.14 -7.10 -7.66
CA GLU A 157 6.49 -5.93 -8.48
C GLU A 157 7.88 -6.11 -9.12
N GLN A 158 8.89 -6.49 -8.33
CA GLN A 158 10.26 -6.69 -8.81
C GLN A 158 10.36 -7.85 -9.82
N LEU A 159 9.77 -9.01 -9.51
CA LEU A 159 9.80 -10.19 -10.37
C LEU A 159 9.01 -9.98 -11.67
N SER A 160 7.99 -9.12 -11.65
CA SER A 160 7.27 -8.69 -12.84
C SER A 160 8.02 -7.63 -13.67
N GLN A 161 9.23 -7.25 -13.26
CA GLN A 161 9.99 -6.14 -13.84
C GLN A 161 9.17 -4.83 -13.85
N TYR A 162 8.42 -4.60 -12.78
CA TYR A 162 7.52 -3.46 -12.59
C TYR A 162 6.39 -3.35 -13.63
N GLN A 163 6.07 -4.43 -14.35
CA GLN A 163 4.88 -4.50 -15.21
C GLN A 163 3.59 -4.70 -14.40
N MET A 164 3.69 -5.37 -13.24
CA MET A 164 2.56 -5.50 -12.32
C MET A 164 2.29 -4.15 -11.64
N LYS A 165 1.03 -3.71 -11.67
CA LYS A 165 0.62 -2.50 -10.98
C LYS A 165 0.68 -2.69 -9.46
N HIS A 166 1.10 -1.64 -8.76
CA HIS A 166 1.40 -1.68 -7.34
C HIS A 166 0.28 -2.28 -6.48
N GLY A 167 -0.94 -1.76 -6.60
CA GLY A 167 -2.10 -2.20 -5.82
C GLY A 167 -2.52 -3.63 -6.10
N PHE A 168 -2.38 -4.13 -7.33
CA PHE A 168 -2.61 -5.53 -7.64
C PHE A 168 -1.58 -6.43 -6.93
N ALA A 169 -0.31 -6.03 -6.94
CA ALA A 169 0.73 -6.75 -6.22
C ALA A 169 0.51 -6.70 -4.68
N VAL A 170 0.13 -5.53 -4.15
CA VAL A 170 -0.19 -5.36 -2.72
C VAL A 170 -1.43 -6.17 -2.34
N ALA A 171 -2.47 -6.23 -3.18
CA ALA A 171 -3.65 -7.06 -2.94
C ALA A 171 -3.30 -8.56 -2.85
N ALA A 172 -2.51 -9.07 -3.79
CA ALA A 172 -1.97 -10.43 -3.72
C ALA A 172 -1.16 -10.67 -2.44
N GLY A 173 -0.32 -9.69 -2.08
CA GLY A 173 0.46 -9.75 -0.85
C GLY A 173 -0.40 -9.71 0.41
N MET A 174 -1.51 -8.96 0.42
CA MET A 174 -2.46 -8.91 1.54
C MET A 174 -3.14 -10.27 1.73
N LEU A 175 -3.45 -11.00 0.66
CA LEU A 175 -3.97 -12.37 0.76
C LEU A 175 -2.94 -13.30 1.42
N VAL A 176 -1.67 -13.25 0.98
CA VAL A 176 -0.60 -14.06 1.59
C VAL A 176 -0.39 -13.68 3.06
N ALA A 177 -0.35 -12.38 3.37
CA ALA A 177 -0.22 -11.89 4.73
C ALA A 177 -1.42 -12.29 5.60
N GLY A 178 -2.64 -12.27 5.06
CA GLY A 178 -3.85 -12.73 5.74
C GLY A 178 -3.85 -14.23 6.04
N VAL A 179 -3.37 -15.06 5.10
CA VAL A 179 -3.21 -16.51 5.32
C VAL A 179 -2.16 -16.77 6.39
N LEU A 180 -1.00 -16.10 6.33
CA LEU A 180 0.04 -16.19 7.37
C LEU A 180 -0.48 -15.74 8.73
N SER A 181 -1.26 -14.65 8.77
CA SER A 181 -1.90 -14.15 9.99
C SER A 181 -2.85 -15.20 10.57
N HIS A 182 -3.63 -15.88 9.73
CA HIS A 182 -4.54 -16.93 10.17
C HIS A 182 -3.79 -18.13 10.74
N GLN A 183 -2.78 -18.61 10.01
CA GLN A 183 -2.01 -19.81 10.37
C GLN A 183 -1.11 -19.62 11.58
N LEU A 184 -0.55 -18.42 11.77
CA LEU A 184 0.52 -18.19 12.74
C LEU A 184 0.09 -17.31 13.93
N MET A 185 -0.89 -16.43 13.75
CA MET A 185 -1.24 -15.38 14.72
C MET A 185 -2.70 -15.46 15.21
N GLY A 186 -3.47 -16.44 14.71
CA GLY A 186 -4.86 -16.64 15.11
C GLY A 186 -5.86 -15.69 14.45
N TYR A 187 -5.49 -14.98 13.37
CA TYR A 187 -6.41 -14.12 12.64
C TYR A 187 -7.66 -14.91 12.18
N PRO A 188 -8.90 -14.43 12.42
CA PRO A 188 -10.08 -15.24 12.17
C PRO A 188 -10.24 -15.64 10.70
N ALA A 189 -10.58 -16.90 10.44
CA ALA A 189 -10.87 -17.39 9.09
C ALA A 189 -12.01 -16.59 8.41
N SER A 190 -12.98 -16.11 9.19
CA SER A 190 -14.05 -15.22 8.73
C SER A 190 -13.51 -13.90 8.19
N HIS A 191 -12.52 -13.29 8.85
CA HIS A 191 -11.89 -12.06 8.39
C HIS A 191 -11.03 -12.29 7.14
N LEU A 192 -10.30 -13.41 7.05
CA LEU A 192 -9.58 -13.77 5.82
C LEU A 192 -10.54 -13.95 4.63
N LYS A 193 -11.68 -14.62 4.85
CA LYS A 193 -12.73 -14.76 3.82
C LYS A 193 -13.31 -13.40 3.43
N ARG A 194 -13.53 -12.51 4.40
CA ARG A 194 -13.98 -11.12 4.19
C ARG A 194 -12.98 -10.32 3.34
N LEU A 195 -11.69 -10.44 3.63
CA LEU A 195 -10.62 -9.78 2.86
C LEU A 195 -10.65 -10.23 1.41
N ARG A 196 -10.69 -11.54 1.16
CA ARG A 196 -10.76 -12.09 -0.20
C ARG A 196 -12.00 -11.61 -0.96
N LYS A 197 -13.17 -11.61 -0.29
CA LYS A 197 -14.41 -11.09 -0.86
C LYS A 197 -14.28 -9.60 -1.21
N THR A 198 -13.71 -8.79 -0.32
CA THR A 198 -13.53 -7.35 -0.54
C THR A 198 -12.61 -7.08 -1.72
N LEU A 199 -11.48 -7.79 -1.82
CA LEU A 199 -10.57 -7.65 -2.98
C LEU A 199 -11.26 -8.03 -4.30
N ASN A 200 -12.09 -9.07 -4.30
CA ASN A 200 -12.88 -9.46 -5.48
C ASN A 200 -13.93 -8.40 -5.85
N LEU A 201 -14.63 -7.79 -4.88
CA LEU A 201 -15.58 -6.69 -5.14
C LEU A 201 -14.92 -5.52 -5.88
N PHE A 202 -13.65 -5.23 -5.58
CA PHE A 202 -12.87 -4.18 -6.23
C PHE A 202 -12.03 -4.67 -7.42
N LYS A 203 -12.23 -5.90 -7.91
CA LYS A 203 -11.51 -6.49 -9.06
C LYS A 203 -9.98 -6.53 -8.87
N LEU A 204 -9.51 -6.81 -7.65
CA LEU A 204 -8.08 -6.84 -7.27
C LEU A 204 -7.51 -8.26 -7.09
N ASP A 205 -8.25 -9.29 -7.45
CA ASP A 205 -7.91 -10.71 -7.23
C ASP A 205 -7.32 -11.43 -8.45
N ASP A 206 -7.04 -10.71 -9.54
CA ASP A 206 -6.53 -11.28 -10.80
C ASP A 206 -5.05 -11.71 -10.78
N VAL A 207 -4.34 -11.53 -9.66
CA VAL A 207 -2.91 -11.85 -9.58
C VAL A 207 -2.68 -13.31 -9.20
N LYS A 208 -2.25 -14.10 -10.19
CA LYS A 208 -1.79 -15.47 -9.96
C LYS A 208 -0.36 -15.48 -9.41
N ILE A 209 -0.23 -15.59 -8.09
CA ILE A 209 1.08 -15.62 -7.41
C ILE A 209 1.91 -16.82 -7.88
N SER A 210 1.26 -17.94 -8.20
CA SER A 210 1.88 -19.16 -8.74
C SER A 210 2.65 -18.96 -10.07
N LYS A 211 2.49 -17.82 -10.75
CA LYS A 211 3.32 -17.45 -11.91
C LYS A 211 4.79 -17.25 -11.52
N TYR A 212 5.08 -16.90 -10.26
CA TYR A 212 6.41 -16.63 -9.76
C TYR A 212 6.90 -17.82 -8.92
N ALA A 213 8.13 -18.28 -9.16
CA ALA A 213 8.65 -19.39 -8.37
C ALA A 213 8.84 -18.94 -6.91
N LEU A 214 8.46 -19.81 -5.96
CA LEU A 214 8.59 -19.51 -4.54
C LEU A 214 10.03 -19.14 -4.13
N ILE A 215 11.03 -19.78 -4.75
CA ILE A 215 12.44 -19.45 -4.50
C ILE A 215 12.74 -17.99 -4.83
N ASP A 216 12.25 -17.50 -5.98
CA ASP A 216 12.47 -16.13 -6.43
C ASP A 216 11.76 -15.13 -5.51
N ILE A 217 10.52 -15.43 -5.09
CA ILE A 217 9.79 -14.62 -4.10
C ILE A 217 10.59 -14.55 -2.80
N TRP A 218 11.04 -15.69 -2.28
CA TRP A 218 11.79 -15.76 -1.02
C TRP A 218 13.10 -14.97 -1.09
N GLU A 219 13.91 -15.18 -2.13
CA GLU A 219 15.17 -14.46 -2.32
C GLU A 219 14.96 -12.95 -2.46
N THR A 220 13.93 -12.54 -3.21
CA THR A 220 13.60 -11.12 -3.39
C THR A 220 13.25 -10.47 -2.05
N ILE A 221 12.40 -11.12 -1.24
CA ILE A 221 12.01 -10.61 0.08
C ILE A 221 13.22 -10.48 1.04
N GLN A 222 14.20 -11.38 0.94
CA GLN A 222 15.41 -11.31 1.77
C GLN A 222 16.32 -10.12 1.43
N THR A 223 16.21 -9.57 0.23
CA THR A 223 17.02 -8.42 -0.23
C THR A 223 16.30 -7.07 -0.05
N ASP A 224 15.01 -7.06 0.30
CA ASP A 224 14.27 -5.83 0.58
C ASP A 224 14.87 -5.10 1.80
N LYS A 225 14.90 -3.75 1.74
CA LYS A 225 15.38 -2.83 2.79
C LYS A 225 14.84 -3.14 4.19
N LYS A 226 13.68 -3.79 4.29
CA LYS A 226 13.04 -4.18 5.56
C LYS A 226 13.68 -5.39 6.25
N ALA A 227 14.49 -6.18 5.54
CA ALA A 227 15.17 -7.35 6.10
C ALA A 227 16.37 -6.92 6.99
N ARG A 228 16.18 -6.86 8.31
CA ARG A 228 17.32 -6.85 9.25
C ARG A 228 17.82 -8.28 9.43
N ARG A 229 19.12 -8.52 9.17
CA ARG A 229 19.79 -9.84 9.33
C ARG A 229 19.23 -10.96 8.44
N LYS A 230 18.84 -10.67 7.19
CA LYS A 230 18.37 -11.65 6.18
C LYS A 230 17.11 -12.46 6.55
N GLN A 231 16.37 -12.05 7.58
CA GLN A 231 15.06 -12.61 7.88
C GLN A 231 13.95 -11.68 7.36
N PRO A 232 13.01 -12.20 6.55
CA PRO A 232 11.82 -11.46 6.15
C PRO A 232 11.05 -10.95 7.37
N ARG A 233 10.66 -9.69 7.34
CA ARG A 233 9.81 -9.07 8.36
C ARG A 233 8.45 -8.78 7.75
N PHE A 234 7.43 -9.44 8.27
CA PHE A 234 6.06 -9.27 7.85
C PHE A 234 5.30 -8.39 8.84
N THR A 235 4.37 -7.61 8.31
CA THR A 235 3.25 -7.09 9.10
C THR A 235 2.13 -8.10 8.96
N LEU A 236 1.71 -8.70 10.09
CA LEU A 236 0.62 -9.68 10.18
C LEU A 236 -0.48 -9.13 11.10
N LEU A 237 -1.61 -9.84 11.21
CA LEU A 237 -2.74 -9.47 12.08
C LEU A 237 -2.95 -10.55 13.14
N ASP A 238 -3.25 -10.14 14.38
CA ASP A 238 -3.59 -11.07 15.47
C ASP A 238 -5.05 -11.55 15.42
N SER A 239 -5.49 -12.29 16.44
CA SER A 239 -6.86 -12.79 16.57
C SER A 239 -7.94 -11.70 16.64
N ASN A 240 -7.57 -10.46 16.98
CA ASN A 240 -8.45 -9.30 17.04
C ASN A 240 -8.35 -8.42 15.78
N GLY A 241 -7.55 -8.83 14.79
CA GLY A 241 -7.27 -8.03 13.59
C GLY A 241 -6.30 -6.88 13.83
N GLN A 242 -5.56 -6.86 14.94
CA GLN A 242 -4.59 -5.82 15.24
C GLN A 242 -3.24 -6.10 14.58
N PRO A 243 -2.55 -5.08 14.03
CA PRO A 243 -1.25 -5.27 13.39
C PRO A 243 -0.15 -5.72 14.36
N LEU A 244 0.49 -6.83 14.02
CA LEU A 244 1.73 -7.32 14.62
C LEU A 244 2.89 -7.03 13.66
N LEU A 245 3.86 -6.23 14.13
CA LEU A 245 4.97 -5.75 13.32
C LEU A 245 6.15 -6.71 13.36
N PHE A 246 6.92 -6.72 12.27
CA PHE A 246 8.21 -7.40 12.17
C PHE A 246 8.19 -8.90 12.49
N GLN A 247 7.08 -9.58 12.17
CA GLN A 247 6.91 -11.00 12.39
C GLN A 247 7.85 -11.78 11.47
N ALA A 248 8.61 -12.71 12.06
CA ALA A 248 9.46 -13.61 11.32
C ALA A 248 8.61 -14.73 10.72
N VAL A 249 8.82 -15.00 9.43
CA VAL A 249 8.10 -16.04 8.69
C VAL A 249 9.11 -16.99 8.07
N SER A 250 8.94 -18.29 8.30
CA SER A 250 9.79 -19.31 7.69
C SER A 250 9.46 -19.48 6.20
N ARG A 251 10.42 -20.00 5.43
CA ARG A 251 10.21 -20.29 4.01
C ARG A 251 9.07 -21.30 3.79
N GLU A 252 8.93 -22.25 4.71
CA GLU A 252 7.86 -23.25 4.69
C GLU A 252 6.49 -22.62 4.97
N ALA A 253 6.37 -21.73 5.95
CA ALA A 253 5.13 -21.00 6.20
C ALA A 253 4.74 -20.13 4.99
N LEU A 254 5.72 -19.45 4.37
CA LEU A 254 5.47 -18.69 3.15
C LEU A 254 4.99 -19.60 2.01
N ARG A 255 5.60 -20.78 1.82
CA ARG A 255 5.17 -21.77 0.82
C ARG A 255 3.70 -22.12 1.00
N ASN A 256 3.34 -22.55 2.21
CA ASN A 256 1.98 -22.99 2.53
C ASN A 256 0.97 -21.86 2.32
N ALA A 257 1.35 -20.61 2.60
CA ALA A 257 0.50 -19.46 2.37
C ALA A 257 0.34 -19.12 0.88
N VAL A 258 1.41 -19.18 0.10
CA VAL A 258 1.39 -18.93 -1.35
C VAL A 258 0.59 -20.01 -2.10
N ASP A 259 0.71 -21.27 -1.71
CA ASP A 259 0.04 -22.41 -2.36
C ASP A 259 -1.50 -22.36 -2.25
N VAL A 260 -2.04 -21.60 -1.29
CA VAL A 260 -3.50 -21.44 -1.08
C VAL A 260 -4.04 -20.06 -1.47
N CYS A 261 -3.19 -19.17 -1.98
CA CYS A 261 -3.58 -17.82 -2.43
C CYS A 261 -3.97 -17.81 -3.90
#